data_AF-A0A2G2XJC3-F1
#
_entry.id   AF-A0A2G2XJC3-F1
#
_cell.length_a   1.000
_cell.length_b   1.000
_cell.length_c   1.000
_cell.angle_alpha   90.00
_cell.angle_beta   90.00
_cell.angle_gamma   90.00
#
_symmetry.space_group_name_H-M   'P 1'
#
loop_
_entity.id
_entity.type
_entity.pdbx_description
1 polymer ?
#
loop_
_entity_poly.entity_id
_entity_poly.type
_entity_poly.pdbx_seq_one_letter_code
_entity_poly.pdbx_strand_id
1 'polypeptide(L)'
;MLPMSSNRWSNSLGIYLCCARSSRSVLVGSYCSLSNIGGLVHPDTSVEDLKEISDLLNGLPLAAGTVNRGSNVIVAGLTVNNWMVFCGSDTTTIELAVIDSIFELRDAQSMVVDL
;
A
#
# COMPACT_ATOMS: atom_id res chain seq x y z
N MET A 1 -6.30 -17.48 -18.19
CA MET A 1 -4.94 -17.94 -18.56
C MET A 1 -4.04 -16.71 -18.58
N LEU A 2 -3.31 -16.44 -17.49
CA LEU A 2 -2.44 -15.27 -17.39
C LEU A 2 -1.23 -15.44 -18.33
N PRO A 3 -0.75 -14.36 -18.98
CA PRO A 3 0.36 -14.44 -19.92
C PRO A 3 1.62 -14.98 -19.23
N MET A 4 2.39 -15.82 -19.93
CA MET A 4 3.55 -16.56 -19.37
C MET A 4 4.65 -15.67 -18.74
N SER A 5 4.62 -14.35 -18.94
CA SER A 5 5.53 -13.40 -18.30
C SER A 5 5.24 -13.15 -16.81
N SER A 6 3.99 -13.27 -16.35
CA SER A 6 3.62 -13.04 -14.94
C SER A 6 4.21 -14.10 -14.00
N ASN A 7 4.32 -15.34 -14.48
CA ASN A 7 4.79 -16.48 -13.69
C ASN A 7 6.28 -16.40 -13.35
N ARG A 8 7.07 -15.62 -14.10
CA ARG A 8 8.51 -15.47 -13.87
C ARG A 8 8.81 -14.65 -12.60
N TRP A 9 8.01 -13.62 -12.36
CA TRP A 9 8.16 -12.74 -11.19
C TRP A 9 7.66 -13.43 -9.92
N SER A 10 6.52 -14.13 -10.02
CA SER A 10 5.94 -14.87 -8.89
C SER A 10 6.89 -15.97 -8.39
N ASN A 11 7.50 -16.76 -9.29
CA ASN A 11 8.43 -17.81 -8.89
C ASN A 11 9.77 -17.30 -8.34
N SER A 12 10.21 -16.08 -8.70
CA SER A 12 11.50 -15.55 -8.26
C SER A 12 11.42 -14.75 -6.96
N LEU A 13 10.29 -14.08 -6.71
CA LEU A 13 10.11 -13.19 -5.56
C LEU A 13 9.15 -13.77 -4.51
N GLY A 14 8.45 -14.88 -4.82
CA GLY A 14 7.47 -15.48 -3.92
C GLY A 14 6.23 -14.61 -3.67
N ILE A 15 6.00 -13.60 -4.52
CA ILE A 15 4.87 -12.67 -4.40
C ILE A 15 3.71 -13.08 -5.31
N TYR A 16 2.49 -12.85 -4.83
CA TYR A 16 1.27 -13.04 -5.60
C TYR A 16 1.07 -11.82 -6.52
N LEU A 17 1.07 -12.06 -7.85
CA LEU A 17 0.84 -10.99 -8.83
C LEU A 17 -0.66 -10.84 -9.04
N CYS A 18 -1.26 -9.78 -8.48
CA CYS A 18 -2.68 -9.53 -8.63
C CYS A 18 -2.93 -8.44 -9.68
N CYS A 19 -3.53 -8.80 -10.82
CA CYS A 19 -3.97 -7.86 -11.83
C CYS A 19 -5.33 -7.24 -11.43
N ALA A 20 -5.36 -6.50 -10.33
CA ALA A 20 -6.54 -5.75 -9.93
C ALA A 20 -6.51 -4.34 -10.52
N ARG A 21 -7.67 -3.72 -10.75
CA ARG A 21 -7.78 -2.35 -11.25
C ARG A 21 -8.30 -1.45 -10.13
N SER A 22 -7.43 -1.13 -9.17
CA SER A 22 -7.74 -0.11 -8.16
C SER A 22 -7.87 1.25 -8.88
N SER A 23 -9.05 1.88 -8.80
CA SER A 23 -9.37 3.22 -9.33
C SER A 23 -9.32 3.43 -10.87
N ARG A 24 -9.83 2.47 -11.66
CA ARG A 24 -9.88 2.58 -13.14
C ARG A 24 -8.52 2.82 -13.82
N SER A 25 -7.41 2.70 -13.10
CA SER A 25 -6.06 2.92 -13.60
C SER A 25 -5.29 1.60 -13.62
N VAL A 26 -4.52 1.36 -14.69
CA VAL A 26 -3.79 0.09 -14.94
C VAL A 26 -2.47 0.02 -14.15
N LEU A 27 -2.14 1.08 -13.39
CA LEU A 27 -0.87 1.27 -12.70
C LEU A 27 -0.99 1.03 -11.19
N VAL A 28 -1.35 -0.19 -10.78
CA VAL A 28 -1.39 -0.58 -9.34
C VAL A 28 -0.08 -0.27 -8.62
N GLY A 29 1.07 -0.40 -9.31
CA GLY A 29 2.39 -0.17 -8.73
C GLY A 29 2.74 1.28 -8.40
N SER A 30 1.93 2.26 -8.78
CA SER A 30 2.16 3.68 -8.42
C SER A 30 1.22 4.19 -7.32
N TYR A 31 0.06 3.53 -7.18
CA TYR A 31 -1.06 3.98 -6.36
C TYR A 31 -1.38 3.05 -5.20
N CYS A 32 -0.59 1.99 -5.00
CA CYS A 32 -0.77 1.02 -3.93
C CYS A 32 0.59 0.68 -3.31
N SER A 33 0.67 0.66 -1.98
CA SER A 33 1.84 0.24 -1.22
C SER A 33 1.44 -0.90 -0.28
N LEU A 34 2.08 -2.06 -0.44
CA LEU A 34 1.71 -3.32 0.22
C LEU A 34 2.87 -3.87 1.04
N SER A 35 2.54 -4.46 2.18
CA SER A 35 3.43 -5.27 3.02
C SER A 35 2.71 -6.56 3.40
N ASN A 36 3.41 -7.52 4.02
CA ASN A 36 2.78 -8.77 4.46
C ASN A 36 1.84 -8.59 5.67
N ILE A 37 1.71 -7.37 6.21
CA ILE A 37 0.87 -7.04 7.36
C ILE A 37 -0.39 -6.29 6.91
N GLY A 38 -0.29 -5.45 5.89
CA GLY A 38 -1.39 -4.62 5.41
C GLY A 38 -0.99 -3.81 4.19
N GLY A 39 -1.87 -2.94 3.75
CA GLY A 39 -1.64 -2.13 2.55
C GLY A 39 -2.45 -0.85 2.49
N LEU A 40 -1.87 0.16 1.82
CA LEU A 40 -2.51 1.44 1.55
C LEU A 40 -2.78 1.58 0.05
N VAL A 41 -4.01 1.93 -0.31
CA VAL A 41 -4.46 2.12 -1.69
C VAL A 41 -4.97 3.55 -1.91
N HIS A 42 -5.14 3.89 -3.19
CA HIS A 42 -5.69 5.17 -3.62
C HIS A 42 -7.03 5.52 -2.94
N PRO A 43 -7.25 6.78 -2.52
CA PRO A 43 -8.46 7.20 -1.80
C PRO A 43 -9.77 6.95 -2.58
N ASP A 44 -9.75 7.09 -3.91
CA ASP A 44 -10.94 6.88 -4.75
C ASP A 44 -11.26 5.38 -5.03
N THR A 45 -10.62 4.44 -4.33
CA THR A 45 -10.95 3.02 -4.47
C THR A 45 -12.28 2.74 -3.77
N SER A 46 -13.21 2.07 -4.45
CA SER A 46 -14.49 1.69 -3.85
C SER A 46 -14.28 0.64 -2.75
N VAL A 47 -15.23 0.56 -1.81
CA VAL A 47 -15.18 -0.40 -0.71
C VAL A 47 -15.33 -1.84 -1.24
N GLU A 48 -16.07 -2.00 -2.33
CA GLU A 48 -16.23 -3.26 -3.04
C GLU A 48 -14.90 -3.72 -3.66
N ASP A 49 -14.20 -2.84 -4.39
CA ASP A 49 -12.91 -3.15 -5.01
C ASP A 49 -11.84 -3.44 -3.94
N LEU A 50 -11.85 -2.67 -2.84
CA LEU A 50 -10.99 -2.89 -1.68
C LEU A 50 -11.15 -4.30 -1.11
N LYS A 51 -12.39 -4.75 -0.95
CA LYS A 51 -12.70 -6.08 -0.42
C LYS A 51 -12.27 -7.18 -1.38
N GLU A 52 -12.53 -7.02 -2.68
CA GLU A 52 -12.05 -7.98 -3.69
C GLU A 52 -10.51 -8.10 -3.67
N ILE A 53 -9.80 -6.98 -3.57
CA ILE A 53 -8.33 -6.99 -3.51
C ILE A 53 -7.84 -7.63 -2.21
N SER A 54 -8.49 -7.36 -1.07
CA SER A 54 -8.16 -7.97 0.21
C SER A 54 -8.37 -9.49 0.18
N ASP A 55 -9.50 -9.96 -0.36
CA ASP A 55 -9.80 -11.38 -0.53
C ASP A 55 -8.77 -12.08 -1.42
N LEU A 56 -8.27 -11.40 -2.46
CA LEU A 56 -7.21 -11.90 -3.34
C LEU A 56 -5.84 -11.93 -2.65
N LEU A 57 -5.60 -11.05 -1.67
CA LEU A 57 -4.36 -10.93 -0.90
C LEU A 57 -4.43 -11.65 0.44
N ASN A 58 -5.06 -12.83 0.48
CA ASN A 58 -5.17 -13.67 1.69
C ASN A 58 -5.85 -12.97 2.90
N GLY A 59 -6.71 -11.99 2.65
CA GLY A 59 -7.44 -11.26 3.69
C GLY A 59 -6.61 -10.19 4.39
N LEU A 60 -5.54 -9.67 3.75
CA LEU A 60 -4.75 -8.57 4.29
C LEU A 60 -5.60 -7.31 4.48
N PRO A 61 -5.44 -6.58 5.61
CA PRO A 61 -6.15 -5.32 5.85
C PRO A 61 -5.67 -4.26 4.86
N LEU A 62 -6.62 -3.68 4.12
CA LEU A 62 -6.36 -2.61 3.17
C LEU A 62 -7.13 -1.36 3.59
N ALA A 63 -6.49 -0.20 3.50
CA ALA A 63 -7.15 1.09 3.67
C ALA A 63 -6.93 1.99 2.47
N ALA A 64 -7.95 2.79 2.17
CA ALA A 64 -7.83 3.90 1.23
C ALA A 64 -7.32 5.14 1.96
N GLY A 65 -6.28 5.78 1.43
CA GLY A 65 -5.69 6.96 2.05
C GLY A 65 -4.72 7.71 1.15
N THR A 66 -4.26 8.85 1.63
CA THR A 66 -3.31 9.73 0.93
C THR A 66 -2.02 9.88 1.73
N VAL A 67 -1.01 10.43 1.07
CA VAL A 67 0.29 10.77 1.70
C VAL A 67 0.67 12.19 1.30
N ASN A 68 1.59 12.84 2.02
CA ASN A 68 2.06 14.20 1.68
C ASN A 68 0.93 15.24 1.48
N ARG A 69 -0.02 15.35 2.43
CA ARG A 69 -1.13 16.32 2.41
C ARG A 69 -2.12 16.11 1.27
N GLY A 70 -2.56 14.87 1.05
CA GLY A 70 -3.56 14.59 0.01
C GLY A 70 -2.99 14.22 -1.36
N SER A 71 -1.71 13.83 -1.43
CA SER A 71 -1.17 13.26 -2.65
C SER A 71 -1.72 11.85 -2.87
N ASN A 72 -2.22 11.64 -4.08
CA ASN A 72 -2.75 10.37 -4.54
C ASN A 72 -1.63 9.37 -4.92
N VAL A 73 -0.40 9.85 -5.11
CA VAL A 73 0.74 9.01 -5.53
C VAL A 73 1.44 8.43 -4.31
N ILE A 74 0.88 7.33 -3.79
CA ILE A 74 1.33 6.69 -2.55
C ILE A 74 2.79 6.26 -2.64
N VAL A 75 3.19 5.59 -3.72
CA VAL A 75 4.54 5.00 -3.84
C VAL A 75 5.64 6.06 -3.95
N ALA A 76 5.32 7.28 -4.39
CA ALA A 76 6.30 8.38 -4.40
C ALA A 76 6.55 8.98 -3.01
N GLY A 77 5.60 8.85 -2.10
CA GLY A 77 5.65 9.44 -0.77
C GLY A 77 5.76 8.45 0.37
N LEU A 78 5.69 7.14 0.10
CA LEU A 78 5.62 6.09 1.11
C LEU A 78 6.35 4.82 0.66
N THR A 79 7.31 4.36 1.46
CA THR A 79 7.94 3.05 1.32
C THR A 79 7.73 2.27 2.60
N VAL A 80 7.18 1.06 2.48
CA VAL A 80 6.79 0.24 3.62
C VAL A 80 7.60 -1.05 3.66
N ASN A 81 7.93 -1.46 4.86
CA ASN A 81 8.48 -2.77 5.20
C ASN A 81 7.69 -3.33 6.39
N ASN A 82 7.84 -4.63 6.67
CA ASN A 82 7.19 -5.31 7.79
C ASN A 82 7.47 -4.70 9.18
N TRP A 83 8.54 -3.91 9.30
CA TRP A 83 8.97 -3.34 10.59
C TRP A 83 9.13 -1.83 10.58
N MET A 84 9.05 -1.18 9.41
CA MET A 84 9.34 0.25 9.27
C MET A 84 8.55 0.83 8.09
N VAL A 85 8.16 2.09 8.23
CA VAL A 85 7.55 2.87 7.15
C VAL A 85 8.27 4.20 7.03
N PHE A 86 8.68 4.52 5.81
CA PHE A 86 9.23 5.83 5.46
C PHE A 86 8.18 6.61 4.69
N CYS A 87 7.88 7.81 5.16
CA CYS A 87 6.97 8.74 4.50
C CYS A 87 7.67 10.09 4.25
N GLY A 88 7.17 10.87 3.30
CA GLY A 88 7.65 12.24 3.10
C GLY A 88 7.36 13.13 4.30
N SER A 89 8.20 14.14 4.52
CA SER A 89 8.08 15.12 5.63
C SER A 89 6.77 15.92 5.59
N ASP A 90 6.12 16.01 4.44
CA ASP A 90 4.85 16.70 4.28
C ASP A 90 3.64 15.86 4.76
N THR A 91 3.83 14.58 5.10
CA THR A 91 2.74 13.69 5.53
C THR A 91 2.12 14.18 6.84
N THR A 92 0.80 14.34 6.85
CA THR A 92 0.09 14.88 8.00
C THR A 92 -0.06 13.85 9.12
N THR A 93 -0.25 14.29 10.36
CA THR A 93 -0.46 13.41 11.53
C THR A 93 -1.65 12.47 11.34
N ILE A 94 -2.68 12.89 10.61
CA ILE A 94 -3.86 12.06 10.32
C ILE A 94 -3.52 10.95 9.32
N GLU A 95 -2.78 11.26 8.25
CA GLU A 95 -2.28 10.27 7.28
C GLU A 95 -1.35 9.26 7.99
N LEU A 96 -0.46 9.74 8.86
CA LEU A 96 0.40 8.90 9.68
C LEU A 96 -0.39 7.96 10.59
N ALA A 97 -1.45 8.44 11.24
CA ALA A 97 -2.29 7.60 12.12
C ALA A 97 -2.97 6.46 11.34
N VAL A 98 -3.42 6.72 10.11
CA VAL A 98 -4.00 5.69 9.23
C VAL A 98 -2.93 4.66 8.86
N ILE A 99 -1.75 5.11 8.43
CA ILE A 99 -0.63 4.23 8.07
C ILE A 99 -0.24 3.35 9.26
N ASP A 100 -0.09 3.94 10.44
CA ASP A 100 0.30 3.23 11.66
C ASP A 100 -0.73 2.15 12.05
N SER A 101 -2.02 2.47 11.94
CA SER A 101 -3.10 1.52 12.23
C SER A 101 -3.14 0.31 11.29
N ILE A 102 -2.71 0.47 10.03
CA ILE A 102 -2.81 -0.58 9.00
C ILE A 102 -1.58 -1.47 8.95
N PHE A 103 -0.40 -0.90 9.18
CA PHE A 103 0.85 -1.65 9.18
C PHE A 103 1.21 -2.21 10.57
N GLU A 104 0.38 -1.97 11.59
CA GLU A 104 0.55 -2.44 12.97
C GLU A 104 2.00 -2.27 13.49
N LEU A 105 2.56 -1.06 13.33
CA LEU A 105 3.96 -0.81 13.65
C LEU A 105 4.16 -0.86 15.17
N ARG A 106 4.65 -2.00 15.67
CA ARG A 106 5.00 -2.19 17.08
C ARG A 106 6.16 -1.27 17.46
N ASP A 107 5.93 -0.39 18.43
CA ASP A 107 6.96 0.46 19.06
C ASP A 107 7.82 1.26 18.07
N ALA A 108 7.29 1.62 16.90
CA ALA A 108 7.93 2.62 16.09
C ALA A 108 7.77 3.97 16.82
N GLN A 109 8.80 4.38 17.56
CA GLN A 109 8.97 5.80 17.83
C GLN A 109 8.80 6.50 16.49
N SER A 110 7.76 7.31 16.36
CA SER A 110 7.61 8.24 15.25
C SER A 110 8.82 9.17 15.31
N MET A 111 9.93 8.73 14.74
CA MET A 111 11.12 9.51 14.56
C MET A 111 10.80 10.41 13.39
N VAL A 112 10.13 11.52 13.69
CA VAL A 112 10.12 12.67 12.81
C VAL A 112 11.56 13.19 12.81
N VAL A 113 12.31 12.76 11.80
CA VAL A 113 13.66 13.28 11.55
C VAL A 113 13.44 14.60 10.83
N ASP A 114 13.30 15.68 11.59
CA ASP A 114 13.40 17.03 11.03
C ASP A 114 14.83 17.21 10.52
N LEU A 115 15.02 17.11 9.20
CA LEU A 115 16.27 17.45 8.52
C LEU A 115 16.49 18.97 8.46
#